data_AF-A0A534VZK0-F1
#
_entry.id   AF-A0A534VZK0-F1
#
_cell.length_a   1.000
_cell.length_b   1.000
_cell.length_c   1.000
_cell.angle_alpha   90.00
_cell.angle_beta   90.00
_cell.angle_gamma   90.00
#
_symmetry.space_group_name_H-M   'P 1'
#
loop_
_entity.id
_entity.type
_entity.pdbx_description
1 polymer ?
#
loop_
_entity_poly.entity_id
_entity_poly.type
_entity_poly.pdbx_seq_one_letter_code
_entity_poly.pdbx_strand_id
1 'polypeptide(L)'
;LSPQGKRDPAAELEATLSAFFAPGDGAPSDVTLAAPSLEHPQCRFPARFAWLAVAVPIDLARLPPRSCPRFEAFWRRVSARSATLVFSSYYLNNPASAFGHTFLRLGKEELASGGDRLDLIDQAVDFAVVTDTSNAVLYAFEGLFGFFRGEFSARPYFYKVREYADYESRDLWEYELSLDQRQLAMLVGHLWELGQTWFDYYYVTENCSYHVLGALEAADPKLELLSHLGPATLPADSVKALFKNPGLVRAVRFRPSARTQLAARTAGLSGAEVDAVQRLAEGGESARLDAMSTDERVRVIDAALDLVDVRHGRDIVTGADPAADVLRQGLLERRSAIGVASPPLVIPTPSAGGPERGHGSMRFGLGAATSREDGPVLLAEGRLALHDLADPPAGFSPRTQIEFFKLRLSLADRRRALRLEEASLVEVTSLNRIDRFERRISWKMRLGATRVVDGGCEGCVAGIFALGGGPGFVSAGGTLSAALTADAEVLAAPDLHGLSGSGVRPGLGPGVLFRLLGGERAALVGTGSWRWLPFASPSTSYELGVEARLHVGAVSLAARWRKAPRAGEVGLVLLLYGG
;
A
#
# COMPACT_ATOMS: atom_id res chain seq x y z
N LEU A 1 -8.51 -17.55 -28.58
CA LEU A 1 -9.29 -18.40 -29.51
C LEU A 1 -8.39 -19.09 -30.51
N SER A 2 -7.38 -18.40 -31.05
CA SER A 2 -6.28 -19.02 -31.79
C SER A 2 -5.28 -19.68 -30.81
N PRO A 3 -4.75 -20.88 -31.11
CA PRO A 3 -3.61 -21.44 -30.38
C PRO A 3 -2.37 -20.52 -30.39
N GLN A 4 -2.23 -19.66 -31.41
CA GLN A 4 -1.13 -18.70 -31.54
C GLN A 4 -1.49 -17.30 -31.04
N GLY A 5 -2.70 -17.07 -30.55
CA GLY A 5 -3.20 -15.74 -30.22
C GLY A 5 -2.38 -15.00 -29.16
N LYS A 6 -1.66 -15.72 -28.29
CA LYS A 6 -0.73 -15.13 -27.31
C LYS A 6 0.46 -14.40 -27.97
N ARG A 7 0.84 -14.78 -29.20
CA ARG A 7 2.01 -14.25 -29.92
C ARG A 7 1.66 -13.58 -31.25
N ASP A 8 0.45 -13.79 -31.74
CA ASP A 8 -0.03 -13.26 -33.01
C ASP A 8 -1.44 -12.65 -32.84
N PRO A 9 -1.52 -11.32 -32.63
CA PRO A 9 -2.79 -10.62 -32.50
C PRO A 9 -3.67 -10.72 -33.77
N ALA A 10 -3.07 -10.82 -34.96
CA ALA A 10 -3.82 -10.97 -36.20
C ALA A 10 -4.51 -12.33 -36.27
N ALA A 11 -3.79 -13.41 -35.92
CA ALA A 11 -4.38 -14.73 -35.83
C ALA A 11 -5.48 -14.82 -34.75
N GLU A 12 -5.34 -14.12 -33.62
CA GLU A 12 -6.41 -14.05 -32.61
C GLU A 12 -7.64 -13.28 -33.11
N LEU A 13 -7.44 -12.20 -33.86
CA LEU A 13 -8.51 -11.43 -34.47
C LEU A 13 -9.29 -12.26 -35.52
N GLU A 14 -8.59 -12.93 -36.43
CA GLU A 14 -9.20 -13.80 -37.45
C GLU A 14 -9.98 -14.95 -36.81
N ALA A 15 -9.40 -15.59 -35.79
CA ALA A 15 -10.07 -16.64 -35.03
C ALA A 15 -11.30 -16.12 -34.28
N THR A 16 -11.23 -14.91 -33.72
CA THR A 16 -12.37 -14.25 -33.07
C THR A 16 -13.51 -14.02 -34.05
N LEU A 17 -13.22 -13.39 -35.20
CA LEU A 17 -14.21 -13.09 -36.21
C LEU A 17 -14.89 -14.36 -36.72
N SER A 18 -14.09 -15.38 -37.05
CA SER A 18 -14.61 -16.68 -37.49
C SER A 18 -15.50 -17.34 -36.44
N ALA A 19 -15.11 -17.26 -35.16
CA ALA A 19 -15.85 -17.87 -34.06
C ALA A 19 -17.19 -17.18 -33.78
N PHE A 20 -17.34 -15.88 -34.06
CA PHE A 20 -18.64 -15.22 -33.90
C PHE A 20 -19.72 -15.74 -34.85
N PHE A 21 -19.36 -16.31 -35.99
CA PHE A 21 -20.29 -16.94 -36.95
C PHE A 21 -20.64 -18.39 -36.60
N ALA A 22 -20.15 -18.92 -35.48
CA ALA A 22 -20.54 -20.25 -35.02
C ALA A 22 -22.07 -20.35 -34.81
N PRO A 23 -22.69 -21.52 -35.06
CA PRO A 23 -24.10 -21.73 -34.78
C PRO A 23 -24.35 -21.91 -33.27
N GLY A 24 -25.57 -21.59 -32.82
CA GLY A 24 -26.03 -21.76 -31.44
C GLY A 24 -26.05 -20.47 -30.62
N ASP A 25 -26.75 -20.50 -29.48
CA ASP A 25 -26.82 -19.42 -28.49
C ASP A 25 -25.89 -19.69 -27.28
N GLY A 26 -25.84 -18.74 -26.33
CA GLY A 26 -25.13 -18.92 -25.06
C GLY A 26 -25.77 -20.00 -24.16
N ALA A 27 -24.99 -20.50 -23.20
CA ALA A 27 -25.47 -21.51 -22.26
C ALA A 27 -26.55 -20.94 -21.32
N PRO A 28 -27.56 -21.75 -20.91
CA PRO A 28 -28.54 -21.37 -19.89
C PRO A 28 -27.89 -20.93 -18.56
N SER A 29 -28.60 -20.10 -17.79
CA SER A 29 -28.07 -19.56 -16.53
C SER A 29 -27.92 -20.57 -15.39
N ASP A 30 -28.63 -21.70 -15.47
CA ASP A 30 -28.71 -22.76 -14.46
C ASP A 30 -27.68 -23.89 -14.65
N VAL A 31 -26.92 -23.88 -15.75
CA VAL A 31 -25.90 -24.90 -16.06
C VAL A 31 -24.50 -24.40 -15.72
N THR A 32 -23.87 -24.99 -14.71
CA THR A 32 -22.44 -24.80 -14.42
C THR A 32 -21.61 -25.60 -15.42
N LEU A 33 -21.13 -24.96 -16.49
CA LEU A 33 -20.24 -25.62 -17.44
C LEU A 33 -18.86 -25.85 -16.80
N ALA A 34 -18.34 -27.07 -16.90
CA ALA A 34 -17.00 -27.43 -16.42
C ALA A 34 -15.86 -26.68 -17.16
N ALA A 35 -16.16 -25.99 -18.27
CA ALA A 35 -15.20 -25.20 -19.02
C ALA A 35 -15.86 -23.93 -19.63
N PRO A 36 -15.26 -22.73 -19.49
CA PRO A 36 -15.69 -21.50 -20.18
C PRO A 36 -15.70 -21.60 -21.71
N SER A 37 -15.03 -22.62 -22.28
CA SER A 37 -14.95 -22.87 -23.72
C SER A 37 -16.23 -23.37 -24.38
N LEU A 38 -17.28 -23.64 -23.60
CA LEU A 38 -18.56 -24.18 -24.08
C LEU A 38 -19.65 -23.10 -24.28
N GLU A 39 -19.34 -21.82 -24.01
CA GLU A 39 -20.26 -20.71 -24.25
C GLU A 39 -20.04 -20.11 -25.66
N HIS A 40 -21.12 -19.63 -26.32
CA HIS A 40 -21.00 -18.99 -27.63
C HIS A 40 -19.99 -17.82 -27.57
N PRO A 41 -19.10 -17.64 -28.57
CA PRO A 41 -18.03 -16.64 -28.51
C PRO A 41 -18.51 -15.20 -28.30
N GLN A 42 -19.68 -14.81 -28.84
CA GLN A 42 -20.28 -13.49 -28.56
C GLN A 42 -20.66 -13.29 -27.07
N CYS A 43 -21.01 -14.37 -26.36
CA CYS A 43 -21.36 -14.33 -24.94
C CYS A 43 -20.13 -14.41 -24.04
N ARG A 44 -19.07 -15.10 -24.52
CA ARG A 44 -17.77 -15.12 -23.87
C ARG A 44 -17.01 -13.80 -24.02
N PHE A 45 -17.13 -13.16 -25.19
CA PHE A 45 -16.42 -11.92 -25.53
C PHE A 45 -17.36 -10.77 -25.97
N PRO A 46 -18.29 -10.32 -25.10
CA PRO A 46 -19.27 -9.29 -25.45
C PRO A 46 -18.65 -7.92 -25.70
N ALA A 47 -17.60 -7.53 -24.96
CA ALA A 47 -16.92 -6.25 -25.17
C ALA A 47 -16.11 -6.27 -26.48
N ARG A 48 -15.41 -7.38 -26.76
CA ARG A 48 -14.72 -7.59 -28.03
C ARG A 48 -15.68 -7.55 -29.22
N PHE A 49 -16.86 -8.18 -29.08
CA PHE A 49 -17.91 -8.13 -30.11
C PHE A 49 -18.43 -6.71 -30.32
N ALA A 50 -18.76 -6.00 -29.25
CA ALA A 50 -19.25 -4.61 -29.31
C ALA A 50 -18.20 -3.67 -29.94
N TRP A 51 -16.93 -3.81 -29.57
CA TRP A 51 -15.84 -3.05 -30.16
C TRP A 51 -15.68 -3.36 -31.66
N LEU A 52 -15.66 -4.64 -32.05
CA LEU A 52 -15.52 -5.05 -33.45
C LEU A 52 -16.67 -4.59 -34.34
N ALA A 53 -17.91 -4.63 -33.83
CA ALA A 53 -19.09 -4.15 -34.55
C ALA A 53 -19.02 -2.64 -34.87
N VAL A 54 -18.23 -1.87 -34.12
CA VAL A 54 -17.98 -0.44 -34.38
C VAL A 54 -16.72 -0.24 -35.22
N ALA A 55 -15.65 -0.98 -34.94
CA ALA A 55 -14.35 -0.83 -35.59
C ALA A 55 -14.35 -1.33 -37.04
N VAL A 56 -15.16 -2.35 -37.34
CA VAL A 56 -15.30 -2.95 -38.67
C VAL A 56 -16.78 -2.89 -39.05
N PRO A 57 -17.13 -2.52 -40.30
CA PRO A 57 -18.53 -2.45 -40.75
C PRO A 57 -19.11 -3.86 -40.94
N ILE A 58 -19.37 -4.56 -39.83
CA ILE A 58 -19.97 -5.88 -39.82
C ILE A 58 -21.48 -5.74 -40.08
N ASP A 59 -21.98 -6.47 -41.07
CA ASP A 59 -23.41 -6.57 -41.32
C ASP A 59 -24.08 -7.42 -40.22
N LEU A 60 -24.73 -6.76 -39.26
CA LEU A 60 -25.44 -7.40 -38.14
C LEU A 60 -26.64 -8.24 -38.59
N ALA A 61 -27.14 -8.09 -39.83
CA ALA A 61 -28.14 -9.02 -40.36
C ALA A 61 -27.54 -10.41 -40.62
N ARG A 62 -26.24 -10.46 -40.95
CA ARG A 62 -25.48 -11.71 -41.15
C ARG A 62 -24.83 -12.21 -39.87
N LEU A 63 -24.67 -11.35 -38.88
CA LEU A 63 -24.13 -11.68 -37.57
C LEU A 63 -25.04 -11.14 -36.46
N PRO A 64 -26.24 -11.72 -36.27
CA PRO A 64 -27.19 -11.23 -35.28
C PRO A 64 -26.62 -11.39 -33.86
N PRO A 65 -26.86 -10.43 -32.95
CA PRO A 65 -26.57 -10.58 -31.54
C PRO A 65 -27.25 -11.83 -30.97
N ARG A 66 -26.50 -12.62 -30.20
CA ARG A 66 -27.02 -13.83 -29.53
C ARG A 66 -27.60 -13.52 -28.15
N SER A 67 -28.49 -14.39 -27.69
CA SER A 67 -28.95 -14.38 -26.29
C SER A 67 -27.83 -14.91 -25.39
N CYS A 68 -27.49 -14.16 -24.34
CA CYS A 68 -26.38 -14.49 -23.44
C CYS A 68 -26.85 -14.48 -21.97
N PRO A 69 -27.64 -15.47 -21.52
CA PRO A 69 -28.31 -15.43 -20.22
C PRO A 69 -27.37 -15.21 -19.02
N ARG A 70 -26.17 -15.79 -19.06
CA ARG A 70 -25.15 -15.66 -17.99
C ARG A 70 -24.55 -14.27 -17.94
N PHE A 71 -24.14 -13.73 -19.10
CA PHE A 71 -23.66 -12.36 -19.20
C PHE A 71 -24.75 -11.36 -18.80
N GLU A 72 -25.99 -11.56 -19.25
CA GLU A 72 -27.11 -10.70 -18.86
C GLU A 72 -27.39 -10.74 -17.35
N ALA A 73 -27.27 -11.91 -16.71
CA ALA A 73 -27.39 -12.02 -15.26
C ALA A 73 -26.25 -11.30 -14.53
N PHE A 74 -25.01 -11.42 -15.02
CA PHE A 74 -23.88 -10.64 -14.52
C PHE A 74 -24.12 -9.14 -14.68
N TRP A 75 -24.52 -8.70 -15.87
CA TRP A 75 -24.81 -7.31 -16.19
C TRP A 75 -25.88 -6.73 -15.27
N ARG A 76 -26.99 -7.43 -15.05
CA ARG A 76 -28.07 -7.00 -14.13
C ARG A 76 -27.60 -6.96 -12.68
N ARG A 77 -26.77 -7.91 -12.24
CA ARG A 77 -26.24 -7.91 -10.87
C ARG A 77 -25.32 -6.71 -10.62
N VAL A 78 -24.45 -6.41 -11.58
CA VAL A 78 -23.52 -5.28 -11.51
C VAL A 78 -24.29 -3.96 -11.63
N SER A 79 -25.13 -3.80 -12.66
CA SER A 79 -25.93 -2.59 -12.94
C SER A 79 -25.17 -1.28 -12.69
N ALA A 80 -23.93 -1.21 -13.18
CA ALA A 80 -23.05 -0.09 -12.91
C ALA A 80 -23.58 1.19 -13.56
N ARG A 81 -23.63 2.27 -12.77
CA ARG A 81 -23.83 3.65 -13.22
C ARG A 81 -22.60 4.52 -13.00
N SER A 82 -21.68 4.09 -12.16
CA SER A 82 -20.40 4.76 -11.91
C SER A 82 -19.26 3.73 -11.80
N ALA A 83 -18.03 4.19 -12.03
CA ALA A 83 -16.81 3.45 -11.74
C ALA A 83 -15.92 4.29 -10.84
N THR A 84 -15.30 3.66 -9.85
CA THR A 84 -14.42 4.32 -8.89
C THR A 84 -13.15 3.49 -8.74
N LEU A 85 -11.98 4.10 -8.91
CA LEU A 85 -10.72 3.45 -8.50
C LEU A 85 -10.58 3.64 -6.98
N VAL A 86 -10.41 2.54 -6.24
CA VAL A 86 -10.20 2.57 -4.79
C VAL A 86 -8.75 2.21 -4.50
N PHE A 87 -8.07 3.04 -3.72
CA PHE A 87 -6.73 2.79 -3.20
C PHE A 87 -6.78 2.57 -1.68
N SER A 88 -6.22 1.46 -1.21
CA SER A 88 -6.00 1.20 0.21
C SER A 88 -4.58 1.58 0.63
N SER A 89 -4.44 2.43 1.66
CA SER A 89 -3.15 2.94 2.15
C SER A 89 -2.20 1.84 2.62
N TYR A 90 -0.89 2.06 2.68
CA TYR A 90 0.11 1.05 3.10
C TYR A 90 -0.19 0.35 4.44
N TYR A 91 0.10 -0.96 4.53
CA TYR A 91 0.03 -1.71 5.79
C TYR A 91 1.26 -2.58 6.05
N LEU A 92 2.16 -2.04 6.87
CA LEU A 92 3.48 -2.62 7.11
C LEU A 92 3.50 -3.91 7.93
N ASN A 93 2.43 -4.20 8.68
CA ASN A 93 2.39 -5.40 9.51
C ASN A 93 1.95 -6.65 8.72
N ASN A 94 1.66 -6.50 7.42
CA ASN A 94 1.37 -7.60 6.51
C ASN A 94 2.21 -7.41 5.23
N PRO A 95 3.24 -8.25 4.99
CA PRO A 95 4.11 -8.12 3.81
C PRO A 95 3.35 -8.10 2.47
N ALA A 96 2.26 -8.87 2.34
CA ALA A 96 1.46 -8.93 1.12
C ALA A 96 0.69 -7.62 0.82
N SER A 97 0.50 -6.77 1.83
CA SER A 97 -0.25 -5.50 1.77
C SER A 97 0.64 -4.26 1.95
N ALA A 98 1.96 -4.44 2.04
CA ALA A 98 2.89 -3.38 2.43
C ALA A 98 2.90 -2.18 1.47
N PHE A 99 2.62 -2.40 0.18
CA PHE A 99 2.70 -1.38 -0.89
C PHE A 99 1.36 -0.68 -1.22
N GLY A 100 0.30 -0.98 -0.48
CA GLY A 100 -1.04 -0.55 -0.89
C GLY A 100 -1.73 -1.60 -1.75
N HIS A 101 -2.98 -1.33 -2.12
CA HIS A 101 -3.70 -2.12 -3.14
C HIS A 101 -4.66 -1.21 -3.90
N THR A 102 -4.86 -1.47 -5.18
CA THR A 102 -5.88 -0.78 -5.99
C THR A 102 -6.85 -1.77 -6.60
N PHE A 103 -8.13 -1.41 -6.57
CA PHE A 103 -9.21 -2.18 -7.16
C PHE A 103 -10.32 -1.24 -7.65
N LEU A 104 -11.26 -1.77 -8.44
CA LEU A 104 -12.39 -1.01 -8.94
C LEU A 104 -13.61 -1.21 -8.04
N ARG A 105 -14.41 -0.17 -7.87
CA ARG A 105 -15.79 -0.26 -7.39
C ARG A 105 -16.73 0.18 -8.50
N LEU A 106 -17.68 -0.69 -8.83
CA LEU A 106 -18.75 -0.44 -9.79
C LEU A 106 -20.02 -0.10 -9.01
N GLY A 107 -20.38 1.18 -9.03
CA GLY A 107 -21.46 1.73 -8.22
C GLY A 107 -22.80 1.74 -8.95
N LYS A 108 -23.90 1.47 -8.25
CA LYS A 108 -25.27 1.60 -8.80
C LYS A 108 -25.75 3.04 -8.87
N GLU A 109 -25.10 3.94 -8.14
CA GLU A 109 -25.33 5.38 -8.13
C GLU A 109 -23.98 6.10 -8.28
N GLU A 110 -24.02 7.39 -8.61
CA GLU A 110 -22.84 8.25 -8.58
C GLU A 110 -22.47 8.60 -7.14
N LEU A 111 -21.18 8.70 -6.83
CA LEU A 111 -20.73 8.99 -5.46
C LEU A 111 -21.22 10.36 -4.99
N ALA A 112 -21.34 11.31 -5.92
CA ALA A 112 -21.85 12.66 -5.67
C ALA A 112 -23.36 12.70 -5.32
N SER A 113 -24.11 11.64 -5.64
CA SER A 113 -25.59 11.60 -5.50
C SER A 113 -26.09 10.61 -4.45
N GLY A 114 -25.26 9.66 -4.02
CA GLY A 114 -25.61 8.58 -3.09
C GLY A 114 -25.17 8.81 -1.64
N GLY A 115 -25.86 8.21 -0.67
CA GLY A 115 -25.44 8.19 0.74
C GLY A 115 -24.54 6.99 1.07
N ASP A 116 -23.66 7.13 2.08
CA ASP A 116 -22.64 6.15 2.54
C ASP A 116 -23.16 4.74 2.93
N ARG A 117 -24.46 4.48 2.85
CA ARG A 117 -25.08 3.19 3.23
C ARG A 117 -25.39 2.30 2.02
N LEU A 118 -25.55 2.87 0.83
CA LEU A 118 -25.86 2.13 -0.40
C LEU A 118 -24.61 1.64 -1.14
N ASP A 119 -23.46 2.25 -0.89
CA ASP A 119 -22.21 1.87 -1.55
C ASP A 119 -21.67 0.50 -1.12
N LEU A 120 -21.97 0.05 0.10
CA LEU A 120 -21.51 -1.24 0.63
C LEU A 120 -22.04 -2.45 -0.17
N ILE A 121 -23.16 -2.29 -0.88
CA ILE A 121 -23.75 -3.33 -1.75
C ILE A 121 -23.30 -3.22 -3.21
N ASP A 122 -22.47 -2.22 -3.55
CA ASP A 122 -21.82 -2.12 -4.84
C ASP A 122 -20.87 -3.30 -5.10
N GLN A 123 -20.39 -3.45 -6.34
CA GLN A 123 -19.45 -4.51 -6.69
C GLN A 123 -18.01 -3.99 -6.66
N ALA A 124 -17.17 -4.59 -5.83
CA ALA A 124 -15.72 -4.47 -5.92
C ALA A 124 -15.17 -5.49 -6.92
N VAL A 125 -14.29 -5.03 -7.79
CA VAL A 125 -13.57 -5.86 -8.75
C VAL A 125 -12.07 -5.70 -8.52
N ASP A 126 -11.43 -6.76 -8.04
CA ASP A 126 -10.00 -6.81 -7.78
C ASP A 126 -9.29 -7.80 -8.70
N PHE A 127 -7.97 -7.62 -8.84
CA PHE A 127 -7.08 -8.58 -9.49
C PHE A 127 -6.09 -9.09 -8.46
N ALA A 128 -6.11 -10.39 -8.18
CA ALA A 128 -5.35 -10.97 -7.08
C ALA A 128 -4.75 -12.33 -7.46
N VAL A 129 -3.72 -12.72 -6.72
CA VAL A 129 -3.08 -14.04 -6.84
C VAL A 129 -3.98 -15.12 -6.25
N VAL A 130 -4.12 -16.23 -6.97
CA VAL A 130 -4.62 -17.49 -6.40
C VAL A 130 -3.44 -18.24 -5.80
N THR A 131 -3.33 -18.28 -4.48
CA THR A 131 -2.21 -18.92 -3.77
C THR A 131 -2.45 -20.42 -3.61
N ASP A 132 -1.50 -21.24 -4.02
CA ASP A 132 -1.49 -22.70 -3.84
C ASP A 132 -0.43 -23.17 -2.82
N THR A 133 0.36 -22.24 -2.27
CA THR A 133 1.46 -22.52 -1.34
C THR A 133 1.34 -21.74 -0.03
N SER A 134 1.73 -22.37 1.08
CA SER A 134 1.89 -21.74 2.40
C SER A 134 3.36 -21.46 2.76
N ASN A 135 4.31 -21.82 1.89
CA ASN A 135 5.74 -21.61 2.13
C ASN A 135 6.14 -20.18 1.75
N ALA A 136 6.55 -19.39 2.75
CA ALA A 136 6.89 -17.97 2.58
C ALA A 136 8.05 -17.70 1.59
N VAL A 137 9.04 -18.60 1.51
CA VAL A 137 10.18 -18.44 0.58
C VAL A 137 9.75 -18.71 -0.84
N LEU A 138 9.00 -19.80 -1.06
CA LEU A 138 8.45 -20.13 -2.37
C LEU A 138 7.48 -19.03 -2.82
N TYR A 139 6.64 -18.54 -1.90
CA TYR A 139 5.72 -17.44 -2.15
C TYR A 139 6.44 -16.15 -2.60
N ALA A 140 7.54 -15.78 -1.94
CA ALA A 140 8.33 -14.61 -2.33
C ALA A 140 8.99 -14.80 -3.71
N PHE A 141 9.49 -16.01 -3.98
CA PHE A 141 10.10 -16.36 -5.27
C PHE A 141 9.07 -16.33 -6.41
N GLU A 142 7.94 -17.02 -6.26
CA GLU A 142 6.89 -17.10 -7.28
C GLU A 142 6.31 -15.71 -7.62
N GLY A 143 6.12 -14.85 -6.62
CA GLY A 143 5.64 -13.49 -6.82
C GLY A 143 6.65 -12.56 -7.50
N LEU A 144 7.95 -12.74 -7.24
CA LEU A 144 8.99 -11.93 -7.89
C LEU A 144 9.19 -12.32 -9.36
N PHE A 145 9.04 -13.60 -9.68
CA PHE A 145 9.32 -14.14 -11.03
C PHE A 145 8.06 -14.40 -11.88
N GLY A 146 6.87 -14.04 -11.41
CA GLY A 146 5.65 -14.13 -12.23
C GLY A 146 5.03 -15.52 -12.33
N PHE A 147 5.36 -16.44 -11.41
CA PHE A 147 4.85 -17.81 -11.46
C PHE A 147 3.46 -17.96 -10.85
N PHE A 148 2.92 -16.90 -10.26
CA PHE A 148 1.57 -16.91 -9.72
C PHE A 148 0.51 -16.70 -10.80
N ARG A 149 -0.59 -17.41 -10.63
CA ARG A 149 -1.81 -17.21 -11.41
C ARG A 149 -2.62 -16.06 -10.80
N GLY A 150 -2.72 -14.96 -11.53
CA GLY A 150 -3.56 -13.82 -11.20
C GLY A 150 -4.93 -13.90 -11.88
N GLU A 151 -5.99 -13.59 -11.13
CA GLU A 151 -7.38 -13.62 -11.62
C GLU A 151 -8.17 -12.37 -11.20
N PHE A 152 -9.12 -11.98 -12.06
CA PHE A 152 -10.12 -10.99 -11.70
C PHE A 152 -11.23 -11.62 -10.87
N SER A 153 -11.59 -10.96 -9.77
CA SER A 153 -12.63 -11.39 -8.86
C SER A 153 -13.63 -10.26 -8.64
N ALA A 154 -14.92 -10.58 -8.56
CA ALA A 154 -15.98 -9.63 -8.28
C ALA A 154 -16.73 -10.03 -7.02
N ARG A 155 -16.74 -9.15 -6.01
CA ARG A 155 -17.34 -9.37 -4.68
C ARG A 155 -18.11 -8.11 -4.25
N PRO A 156 -19.13 -8.22 -3.37
CA PRO A 156 -19.71 -7.04 -2.75
C PRO A 156 -18.66 -6.16 -2.05
N TYR A 157 -18.76 -4.84 -2.22
CA TYR A 157 -17.75 -3.88 -1.76
C TYR A 157 -17.52 -3.92 -0.24
N PHE A 158 -18.55 -4.22 0.55
CA PHE A 158 -18.41 -4.33 2.00
C PHE A 158 -17.34 -5.35 2.44
N TYR A 159 -17.06 -6.41 1.67
CA TYR A 159 -15.98 -7.34 2.01
C TYR A 159 -14.62 -6.66 1.98
N LYS A 160 -14.36 -5.81 0.98
CA LYS A 160 -13.11 -5.05 0.86
C LYS A 160 -13.01 -3.93 1.89
N VAL A 161 -14.14 -3.30 2.24
CA VAL A 161 -14.16 -2.34 3.35
C VAL A 161 -13.83 -3.03 4.68
N ARG A 162 -14.45 -4.18 4.96
CA ARG A 162 -14.14 -4.97 6.16
C ARG A 162 -12.70 -5.46 6.18
N GLU A 163 -12.17 -5.89 5.04
CA GLU A 163 -10.77 -6.33 4.92
C GLU A 163 -9.79 -5.18 5.20
N TYR A 164 -9.93 -4.05 4.52
CA TYR A 164 -8.94 -2.98 4.58
C TYR A 164 -9.19 -1.97 5.71
N ALA A 165 -10.40 -1.44 5.82
CA ALA A 165 -10.70 -0.35 6.75
C ALA A 165 -10.94 -0.82 8.17
N ASP A 166 -11.59 -1.98 8.34
CA ASP A 166 -11.95 -2.52 9.66
C ASP A 166 -10.83 -3.45 10.17
N TYR A 167 -10.50 -4.51 9.42
CA TYR A 167 -9.49 -5.50 9.81
C TYR A 167 -8.06 -4.93 9.78
N GLU A 168 -7.59 -4.40 8.64
CA GLU A 168 -6.22 -3.90 8.53
C GLU A 168 -6.07 -2.45 9.04
N SER A 169 -7.18 -1.76 9.37
CA SER A 169 -7.20 -0.36 9.83
C SER A 169 -6.48 0.59 8.85
N ARG A 170 -6.79 0.45 7.56
CA ARG A 170 -6.22 1.23 6.45
C ARG A 170 -7.25 2.22 5.91
N ASP A 171 -6.84 3.47 5.76
CA ASP A 171 -7.71 4.46 5.15
C ASP A 171 -7.85 4.17 3.64
N LEU A 172 -9.04 4.43 3.10
CA LEU A 172 -9.32 4.24 1.67
C LEU A 172 -9.50 5.59 0.97
N TRP A 173 -8.90 5.70 -0.20
CA TRP A 173 -9.10 6.80 -1.13
C TRP A 173 -9.89 6.32 -2.33
N GLU A 174 -10.98 6.99 -2.64
CA GLU A 174 -11.91 6.62 -3.70
C GLU A 174 -11.94 7.72 -4.76
N TYR A 175 -11.57 7.38 -5.99
CA TYR A 175 -11.49 8.30 -7.13
C TYR A 175 -12.60 7.95 -8.13
N GLU A 176 -13.70 8.69 -8.10
CA GLU A 176 -14.80 8.49 -9.05
C GLU A 176 -14.34 8.92 -10.45
N LEU A 177 -14.53 8.04 -11.43
CA LEU A 177 -14.10 8.24 -12.80
C LEU A 177 -15.24 8.87 -13.63
N SER A 178 -14.91 9.81 -14.49
CA SER A 178 -15.83 10.48 -15.39
C SER A 178 -16.04 9.68 -16.69
N LEU A 179 -16.48 8.44 -16.56
CA LEU A 179 -16.83 7.58 -17.70
C LEU A 179 -18.27 7.85 -18.16
N ASP A 180 -18.49 7.88 -19.47
CA ASP A 180 -19.83 7.87 -20.05
C ASP A 180 -20.44 6.44 -20.02
N GLN A 181 -21.73 6.34 -20.36
CA GLN A 181 -22.44 5.04 -20.32
C GLN A 181 -21.87 4.02 -21.31
N ARG A 182 -21.31 4.44 -22.45
CA ARG A 182 -20.70 3.53 -23.43
C ARG A 182 -19.37 3.00 -22.92
N GLN A 183 -18.54 3.87 -22.34
CA GLN A 183 -17.26 3.51 -21.73
C GLN A 183 -17.48 2.59 -20.53
N LEU A 184 -18.44 2.91 -19.66
CA LEU A 184 -18.80 2.06 -18.53
C LEU A 184 -19.32 0.70 -18.99
N ALA A 185 -20.15 0.68 -20.04
CA ALA A 185 -20.63 -0.55 -20.64
C ALA A 185 -19.49 -1.42 -21.19
N MET A 186 -18.52 -0.81 -21.87
CA MET A 186 -17.31 -1.49 -22.33
C MET A 186 -16.47 -2.04 -21.18
N LEU A 187 -16.28 -1.27 -20.11
CA LEU A 187 -15.56 -1.72 -18.91
C LEU A 187 -16.22 -2.96 -18.29
N VAL A 188 -17.53 -2.91 -18.02
CA VAL A 188 -18.26 -4.03 -17.42
C VAL A 188 -18.23 -5.25 -18.33
N GLY A 189 -18.42 -5.06 -19.64
CA GLY A 189 -18.31 -6.13 -20.63
C GLY A 189 -16.91 -6.74 -20.64
N HIS A 190 -15.86 -5.93 -20.56
CA HIS A 190 -14.48 -6.42 -20.61
C HIS A 190 -14.08 -7.13 -19.31
N LEU A 191 -14.53 -6.64 -18.14
CA LEU A 191 -14.32 -7.33 -16.87
C LEU A 191 -14.97 -8.73 -16.85
N TRP A 192 -16.11 -8.91 -17.54
CA TRP A 192 -16.69 -10.24 -17.75
C TRP A 192 -15.77 -11.16 -18.56
N GLU A 193 -15.14 -10.66 -19.62
CA GLU A 193 -14.18 -11.43 -20.43
C GLU A 193 -12.94 -11.81 -19.61
N LEU A 194 -12.41 -10.84 -18.85
CA LEU A 194 -11.21 -10.98 -18.02
C LEU A 194 -11.43 -11.97 -16.86
N GLY A 195 -12.64 -12.00 -16.28
CA GLY A 195 -13.01 -12.95 -15.23
C GLY A 195 -13.08 -14.42 -15.68
N GLN A 196 -12.94 -14.70 -16.98
CA GLN A 196 -12.92 -16.06 -17.53
C GLN A 196 -11.53 -16.54 -17.94
N THR A 197 -10.49 -15.80 -17.55
CA THR A 197 -9.09 -16.12 -17.85
C THR A 197 -8.19 -15.77 -16.67
N TRP A 198 -6.90 -16.00 -16.84
CA TRP A 198 -5.88 -15.72 -15.84
C TRP A 198 -4.62 -15.16 -16.52
N PHE A 199 -3.81 -14.46 -15.74
CA PHE A 199 -2.56 -13.85 -16.21
C PHE A 199 -1.41 -14.24 -15.27
N ASP A 200 -0.18 -14.20 -15.79
CA ASP A 200 1.03 -14.32 -14.98
C ASP A 200 1.09 -13.08 -14.05
N TYR A 201 1.19 -13.27 -12.73
CA TYR A 201 1.16 -12.17 -11.76
C TYR A 201 2.57 -11.81 -11.29
N TYR A 202 3.05 -10.62 -11.64
CA TYR A 202 4.37 -10.11 -11.24
C TYR A 202 4.23 -9.04 -10.18
N TYR A 203 4.87 -9.20 -9.01
CA TYR A 203 4.75 -8.25 -7.89
C TYR A 203 5.19 -6.83 -8.24
N VAL A 204 6.25 -6.72 -9.05
CA VAL A 204 6.89 -5.43 -9.35
C VAL A 204 6.25 -4.75 -10.56
N THR A 205 5.79 -5.49 -11.58
CA THR A 205 5.39 -4.93 -12.88
C THR A 205 3.90 -5.15 -13.15
N GLU A 206 3.51 -6.37 -13.53
CA GLU A 206 2.17 -6.76 -13.95
C GLU A 206 1.35 -7.26 -12.74
N ASN A 207 1.10 -6.35 -11.79
CA ASN A 207 0.34 -6.63 -10.56
C ASN A 207 -1.12 -6.13 -10.65
N CYS A 208 -1.82 -6.17 -9.52
CA CYS A 208 -3.20 -5.67 -9.37
C CYS A 208 -3.46 -4.31 -10.03
N SER A 209 -2.54 -3.36 -9.85
CA SER A 209 -2.68 -2.00 -10.37
C SER A 209 -2.53 -1.96 -11.89
N TYR A 210 -1.58 -2.70 -12.44
CA TYR A 210 -1.38 -2.79 -13.90
C TYR A 210 -2.61 -3.35 -14.60
N HIS A 211 -3.14 -4.48 -14.12
CA HIS A 211 -4.29 -5.12 -14.76
C HIS A 211 -5.59 -4.31 -14.59
N VAL A 212 -5.79 -3.65 -13.44
CA VAL A 212 -6.93 -2.76 -13.24
C VAL A 212 -6.87 -1.55 -14.18
N LEU A 213 -5.70 -0.91 -14.31
CA LEU A 213 -5.53 0.19 -15.25
C LEU A 213 -5.69 -0.26 -16.71
N GLY A 214 -5.17 -1.43 -17.07
CA GLY A 214 -5.34 -2.00 -18.41
C GLY A 214 -6.82 -2.26 -18.75
N ALA A 215 -7.61 -2.74 -17.78
CA ALA A 215 -9.05 -2.91 -17.96
C ALA A 215 -9.78 -1.57 -18.15
N LEU A 216 -9.35 -0.52 -17.44
CA LEU A 216 -9.88 0.84 -17.61
C LEU A 216 -9.49 1.46 -18.96
N GLU A 217 -8.23 1.32 -19.37
CA GLU A 217 -7.72 1.85 -20.63
C GLU A 217 -8.40 1.19 -21.84
N ALA A 218 -8.68 -0.11 -21.76
CA ALA A 218 -9.43 -0.83 -22.79
C ALA A 218 -10.89 -0.31 -22.96
N ALA A 219 -11.45 0.34 -21.94
CA ALA A 219 -12.82 0.86 -21.97
C ALA A 219 -12.95 2.22 -22.67
N ASP A 220 -11.86 2.99 -22.73
CA ASP A 220 -11.81 4.27 -23.43
C ASP A 220 -10.48 4.44 -24.19
N PRO A 221 -10.49 4.38 -25.54
CA PRO A 221 -9.28 4.43 -26.34
C PRO A 221 -8.54 5.78 -26.29
N LYS A 222 -9.11 6.80 -25.62
CA LYS A 222 -8.45 8.08 -25.39
C LYS A 222 -7.59 8.09 -24.12
N LEU A 223 -7.73 7.09 -23.26
CA LEU A 223 -6.97 7.01 -22.03
C LEU A 223 -5.57 6.49 -22.30
N GLU A 224 -4.62 7.10 -21.61
CA GLU A 224 -3.23 6.66 -21.57
C GLU A 224 -2.89 6.45 -20.09
N LEU A 225 -3.16 5.26 -19.55
CA LEU A 225 -2.95 4.93 -18.13
C LEU A 225 -1.65 4.15 -17.95
N LEU A 226 -1.47 3.09 -18.73
CA LEU A 226 -0.31 2.19 -18.64
C LEU A 226 0.98 2.88 -19.09
N SER A 227 0.90 3.81 -20.06
CA SER A 227 2.06 4.57 -20.54
C SER A 227 2.65 5.52 -19.49
N HIS A 228 1.90 5.80 -18.42
CA HIS A 228 2.33 6.64 -17.30
C HIS A 228 2.89 5.83 -16.12
N LEU A 229 2.95 4.51 -16.23
CA LEU A 229 3.59 3.65 -15.24
C LEU A 229 5.10 3.55 -15.54
N GLY A 230 5.91 3.58 -14.47
CA GLY A 230 7.35 3.36 -14.55
C GLY A 230 7.73 1.88 -14.69
N PRO A 231 9.03 1.55 -14.55
CA PRO A 231 9.52 0.17 -14.61
C PRO A 231 9.04 -0.70 -13.44
N ALA A 232 8.46 -0.09 -12.39
CA ALA A 232 7.79 -0.77 -11.30
C ALA A 232 6.40 -0.14 -11.11
N THR A 233 5.37 -0.97 -11.08
CA THR A 233 3.99 -0.54 -10.89
C THR A 233 3.67 -0.56 -9.41
N LEU A 234 3.63 0.62 -8.77
CA LEU A 234 3.14 0.71 -7.40
C LEU A 234 1.68 1.17 -7.36
N PRO A 235 0.87 0.67 -6.42
CA PRO A 235 -0.54 1.08 -6.28
C PRO A 235 -0.79 2.59 -6.15
N ALA A 236 0.15 3.36 -5.61
CA ALA A 236 0.01 4.82 -5.59
C ALA A 236 0.27 5.47 -6.95
N ASP A 237 1.13 4.88 -7.79
CA ASP A 237 1.42 5.42 -9.11
C ASP A 237 0.27 5.19 -10.08
N SER A 238 -0.54 4.14 -9.88
CA SER A 238 -1.78 3.97 -10.65
C SER A 238 -2.82 5.06 -10.37
N VAL A 239 -2.89 5.56 -9.14
CA VAL A 239 -3.70 6.74 -8.82
C VAL A 239 -3.15 7.97 -9.52
N LYS A 240 -1.83 8.21 -9.48
CA LYS A 240 -1.21 9.34 -10.17
C LYS A 240 -1.44 9.30 -11.68
N ALA A 241 -1.44 8.11 -12.29
CA ALA A 241 -1.75 7.92 -13.72
C ALA A 241 -3.15 8.41 -14.09
N LEU A 242 -4.15 8.28 -13.19
CA LEU A 242 -5.48 8.87 -13.43
C LEU A 242 -5.41 10.39 -13.62
N PHE A 243 -4.61 11.08 -12.81
CA PHE A 243 -4.47 12.54 -12.87
C PHE A 243 -3.60 13.04 -14.03
N LYS A 244 -2.90 12.14 -14.73
CA LYS A 244 -2.24 12.44 -16.00
C LYS A 244 -3.19 12.46 -17.19
N ASN A 245 -4.44 12.04 -16.99
CA ASN A 245 -5.52 12.09 -17.97
C ASN A 245 -6.53 13.19 -17.56
N PRO A 246 -6.41 14.42 -18.10
CA PRO A 246 -7.24 15.55 -17.65
C PRO A 246 -8.74 15.27 -17.80
N GLY A 247 -9.49 15.49 -16.71
CA GLY A 247 -10.94 15.28 -16.69
C GLY A 247 -11.39 13.83 -16.40
N LEU A 248 -10.46 12.88 -16.25
CA LEU A 248 -10.83 11.50 -15.90
C LEU A 248 -11.36 11.37 -14.47
N VAL A 249 -10.78 12.07 -13.49
CA VAL A 249 -11.25 12.02 -12.09
C VAL A 249 -12.33 13.07 -11.87
N ARG A 250 -13.54 12.62 -11.55
CA ARG A 250 -14.72 13.46 -11.25
C ARG A 250 -14.74 13.94 -9.80
N ALA A 251 -14.49 13.03 -8.86
CA ALA A 251 -14.55 13.31 -7.43
C ALA A 251 -13.58 12.42 -6.65
N VAL A 252 -13.14 12.90 -5.47
CA VAL A 252 -12.29 12.17 -4.54
C VAL A 252 -12.98 12.08 -3.19
N ARG A 253 -13.13 10.87 -2.64
CA ARG A 253 -13.66 10.62 -1.29
C ARG A 253 -12.63 9.93 -0.43
N PHE A 254 -12.52 10.38 0.82
CA PHE A 254 -11.69 9.76 1.84
C PHE A 254 -12.58 8.98 2.80
N ARG A 255 -12.32 7.67 2.94
CA ARG A 255 -13.02 6.81 3.89
C ARG A 255 -12.05 6.47 5.04
N PRO A 256 -12.33 6.95 6.27
CA PRO A 256 -11.44 6.75 7.41
C PRO A 256 -11.52 5.30 7.91
N SER A 257 -10.36 4.74 8.23
CA SER A 257 -10.22 3.44 8.91
C SER A 257 -10.79 3.47 10.33
N ALA A 258 -10.99 2.29 10.92
CA ALA A 258 -11.37 2.16 12.32
C ALA A 258 -10.42 2.93 13.27
N ARG A 259 -9.11 2.92 12.97
CA ARG A 259 -8.10 3.67 13.74
C ARG A 259 -8.26 5.19 13.60
N THR A 260 -8.50 5.68 12.39
CA THR A 260 -8.73 7.12 12.14
C THR A 260 -10.01 7.60 12.83
N GLN A 261 -11.06 6.76 12.83
CA GLN A 261 -12.30 7.01 13.57
C GLN A 261 -12.09 7.06 15.09
N LEU A 262 -11.42 6.05 15.66
CA LEU A 262 -11.06 6.02 17.07
C LEU A 262 -10.26 7.27 17.49
N ALA A 263 -9.26 7.65 16.70
CA ALA A 263 -8.44 8.83 16.99
C ALA A 263 -9.28 10.12 17.00
N ALA A 264 -10.21 10.26 16.05
CA ALA A 264 -11.11 11.41 16.00
C ALA A 264 -12.08 11.46 17.18
N ARG A 265 -12.70 10.32 17.56
CA ARG A 265 -13.63 10.25 18.69
C ARG A 265 -12.96 10.48 20.04
N THR A 266 -11.69 10.10 20.17
CA THR A 266 -10.97 10.16 21.44
C THR A 266 -10.22 11.48 21.67
N ALA A 267 -10.04 12.29 20.63
CA ALA A 267 -9.24 13.52 20.69
C ALA A 267 -9.72 14.54 21.74
N GLY A 268 -11.02 14.58 22.04
CA GLY A 268 -11.64 15.53 22.97
C GLY A 268 -12.09 14.93 24.31
N LEU A 269 -11.79 13.66 24.58
CA LEU A 269 -12.25 12.99 25.80
C LEU A 269 -11.43 13.41 27.02
N SER A 270 -12.10 13.62 28.14
CA SER A 270 -11.48 13.78 29.45
C SER A 270 -10.79 12.49 29.91
N GLY A 271 -9.88 12.58 30.89
CA GLY A 271 -9.22 11.39 31.44
C GLY A 271 -10.22 10.36 32.00
N ALA A 272 -11.31 10.81 32.60
CA ALA A 272 -12.35 9.91 33.13
C ALA A 272 -13.15 9.21 32.01
N GLU A 273 -13.43 9.89 30.90
CA GLU A 273 -14.05 9.30 29.71
C GLU A 273 -13.10 8.29 29.05
N VAL A 274 -11.81 8.62 28.91
CA VAL A 274 -10.77 7.70 28.40
C VAL A 274 -10.69 6.42 29.22
N ASP A 275 -10.70 6.53 30.55
CA ASP A 275 -10.72 5.37 31.46
C ASP A 275 -11.99 4.52 31.30
N ALA A 276 -13.12 5.15 30.98
CA ALA A 276 -14.38 4.44 30.76
C ALA A 276 -14.38 3.71 29.40
N VAL A 277 -13.87 4.36 28.34
CA VAL A 277 -13.67 3.75 27.02
C VAL A 277 -12.83 2.49 27.12
N GLN A 278 -11.66 2.58 27.79
CA GLN A 278 -10.77 1.44 27.92
C GLN A 278 -11.43 0.28 28.67
N ARG A 279 -12.08 0.55 29.80
CA ARG A 279 -12.74 -0.50 30.61
C ARG A 279 -13.87 -1.19 29.87
N LEU A 280 -14.70 -0.43 29.16
CA LEU A 280 -15.78 -0.98 28.34
C LEU A 280 -15.24 -1.87 27.22
N ALA A 281 -14.18 -1.44 26.53
CA ALA A 281 -13.55 -2.21 25.46
C ALA A 281 -12.79 -3.46 25.96
N GLU A 282 -12.61 -3.61 27.27
CA GLU A 282 -12.04 -4.80 27.91
C GLU A 282 -13.14 -5.72 28.50
N GLY A 283 -14.42 -5.42 28.22
CA GLY A 283 -15.59 -6.17 28.71
C GLY A 283 -15.96 -5.91 30.16
N GLY A 284 -15.33 -4.92 30.80
CA GLY A 284 -15.65 -4.49 32.15
C GLY A 284 -16.83 -3.53 32.21
N GLU A 285 -17.43 -3.40 33.39
CA GLU A 285 -18.38 -2.34 33.66
C GLU A 285 -17.68 -1.05 34.13
N SER A 286 -18.27 0.10 33.83
CA SER A 286 -17.81 1.38 34.37
C SER A 286 -18.94 2.00 35.18
N ALA A 287 -18.84 1.93 36.52
CA ALA A 287 -19.77 2.59 37.45
C ALA A 287 -19.88 4.12 37.23
N ARG A 288 -18.96 4.72 36.47
CA ARG A 288 -19.00 6.13 36.09
C ARG A 288 -19.95 6.41 34.93
N LEU A 289 -20.37 5.41 34.16
CA LEU A 289 -21.28 5.59 33.03
C LEU A 289 -22.64 6.10 33.49
N ASP A 290 -23.18 5.56 34.59
CA ASP A 290 -24.48 6.00 35.11
C ASP A 290 -24.46 7.43 35.66
N ALA A 291 -23.28 7.93 36.03
CA ALA A 291 -23.06 9.31 36.48
C ALA A 291 -22.79 10.29 35.32
N MET A 292 -22.56 9.79 34.10
CA MET A 292 -22.34 10.61 32.91
C MET A 292 -23.67 11.10 32.33
N SER A 293 -23.65 12.30 31.75
CA SER A 293 -24.75 12.78 30.90
C SER A 293 -25.00 11.81 29.73
N THR A 294 -26.17 11.90 29.12
CA THR A 294 -26.51 11.07 27.95
C THR A 294 -25.52 11.25 26.81
N ASP A 295 -25.09 12.47 26.53
CA ASP A 295 -24.12 12.76 25.46
C ASP A 295 -22.74 12.17 25.75
N GLU A 296 -22.27 12.25 27.00
CA GLU A 296 -21.02 11.61 27.43
C GLU A 296 -21.09 10.09 27.29
N ARG A 297 -22.19 9.46 27.72
CA ARG A 297 -22.40 8.02 27.57
C ARG A 297 -22.36 7.60 26.10
N VAL A 298 -23.03 8.35 25.23
CA VAL A 298 -22.99 8.11 23.78
C VAL A 298 -21.56 8.20 23.25
N ARG A 299 -20.83 9.28 23.54
CA ARG A 299 -19.44 9.45 23.06
C ARG A 299 -18.52 8.34 23.56
N VAL A 300 -18.64 7.96 24.83
CA VAL A 300 -17.80 6.93 25.46
C VAL A 300 -18.09 5.54 24.88
N ILE A 301 -19.36 5.16 24.71
CA ILE A 301 -19.70 3.84 24.15
C ILE A 301 -19.34 3.77 22.66
N ASP A 302 -19.57 4.84 21.89
CA ASP A 302 -19.13 4.91 20.49
C ASP A 302 -17.61 4.75 20.37
N ALA A 303 -16.83 5.44 21.20
CA ALA A 303 -15.37 5.30 21.22
C ALA A 303 -14.91 3.91 21.70
N ALA A 304 -15.66 3.27 22.61
CA ALA A 304 -15.39 1.90 23.03
C ALA A 304 -15.66 0.88 21.91
N LEU A 305 -16.71 1.07 21.12
CA LEU A 305 -16.98 0.27 19.91
C LEU A 305 -15.83 0.40 18.90
N ASP A 306 -15.41 1.62 18.59
CA ASP A 306 -14.26 1.86 17.69
C ASP A 306 -12.98 1.21 18.24
N LEU A 307 -12.76 1.22 19.55
CA LEU A 307 -11.60 0.58 20.18
C LEU A 307 -11.64 -0.95 20.08
N VAL A 308 -12.83 -1.55 20.24
CA VAL A 308 -13.02 -2.99 20.02
C VAL A 308 -12.75 -3.34 18.57
N ASP A 309 -13.26 -2.55 17.61
CA ASP A 309 -13.02 -2.77 16.18
C ASP A 309 -11.52 -2.64 15.82
N VAL A 310 -10.78 -1.69 16.44
CA VAL A 310 -9.32 -1.58 16.24
C VAL A 310 -8.53 -2.74 16.86
N ARG A 311 -8.96 -3.27 18.01
CA ARG A 311 -8.24 -4.34 18.73
C ARG A 311 -8.54 -5.72 18.17
N HIS A 312 -9.79 -5.96 17.80
CA HIS A 312 -10.32 -7.28 17.44
C HIS A 312 -10.88 -7.34 16.01
N GLY A 313 -10.64 -6.33 15.17
CA GLY A 313 -11.19 -6.25 13.82
C GLY A 313 -10.89 -7.49 12.97
N ARG A 314 -9.71 -8.09 13.11
CA ARG A 314 -9.39 -9.38 12.48
C ARG A 314 -10.36 -10.46 12.93
N ASP A 315 -10.44 -10.65 14.23
CA ASP A 315 -11.11 -11.78 14.83
C ASP A 315 -12.63 -11.70 14.59
N ILE A 316 -13.19 -10.48 14.60
CA ILE A 316 -14.58 -10.17 14.24
C ILE A 316 -14.85 -10.41 12.74
N VAL A 317 -13.90 -10.06 11.86
CA VAL A 317 -14.06 -10.25 10.41
C VAL A 317 -13.95 -11.72 10.01
N THR A 318 -13.02 -12.46 10.61
CA THR A 318 -12.80 -13.88 10.31
C THR A 318 -13.63 -14.83 11.16
N GLY A 319 -14.34 -14.33 12.18
CA GLY A 319 -15.04 -15.15 13.17
C GLY A 319 -14.09 -16.01 14.01
N ALA A 320 -12.86 -15.53 14.24
CA ALA A 320 -11.82 -16.30 14.93
C ALA A 320 -11.94 -16.25 16.46
N ASP A 321 -12.58 -15.21 17.00
CA ASP A 321 -12.82 -15.04 18.44
C ASP A 321 -14.28 -14.65 18.72
N PRO A 322 -15.14 -15.61 19.11
CA PRO A 322 -16.53 -15.32 19.48
C PRO A 322 -16.66 -14.37 20.67
N ALA A 323 -15.66 -14.27 21.56
CA ALA A 323 -15.73 -13.38 22.72
C ALA A 323 -15.69 -11.90 22.28
N ALA A 324 -14.92 -11.58 21.24
CA ALA A 324 -14.88 -10.24 20.66
C ALA A 324 -16.22 -9.84 20.04
N ASP A 325 -16.89 -10.78 19.35
CA ASP A 325 -18.22 -10.56 18.78
C ASP A 325 -19.27 -10.32 19.87
N VAL A 326 -19.25 -11.12 20.93
CA VAL A 326 -20.16 -10.95 22.09
C VAL A 326 -19.93 -9.60 22.78
N LEU A 327 -18.67 -9.21 22.99
CA LEU A 327 -18.32 -7.91 23.56
C LEU A 327 -18.86 -6.75 22.72
N ARG A 328 -18.59 -6.80 21.41
CA ARG A 328 -19.05 -5.80 20.46
C ARG A 328 -20.56 -5.70 20.43
N GLN A 329 -21.25 -6.85 20.37
CA GLN A 329 -22.71 -6.93 20.40
C GLN A 329 -23.28 -6.32 21.70
N GLY A 330 -22.71 -6.64 22.86
CA GLY A 330 -23.14 -6.07 24.13
C GLY A 330 -22.99 -4.55 24.20
N LEU A 331 -21.92 -4.00 23.61
CA LEU A 331 -21.75 -2.54 23.49
C LEU A 331 -22.77 -1.92 22.53
N LEU A 332 -23.09 -2.57 21.41
CA LEU A 332 -24.13 -2.12 20.47
C LEU A 332 -25.52 -2.10 21.13
N GLU A 333 -25.84 -3.11 21.94
CA GLU A 333 -27.10 -3.16 22.70
C GLU A 333 -27.19 -2.03 23.72
N ARG A 334 -26.13 -1.82 24.52
CA ARG A 334 -26.02 -0.69 25.45
C ARG A 334 -26.16 0.64 24.71
N ARG A 335 -25.54 0.78 23.55
CA ARG A 335 -25.63 1.98 22.73
C ARG A 335 -27.05 2.21 22.22
N SER A 336 -27.71 1.16 21.72
CA SER A 336 -29.08 1.22 21.20
C SER A 336 -30.08 1.59 22.29
N ALA A 337 -29.89 1.10 23.52
CA ALA A 337 -30.79 1.37 24.65
C ALA A 337 -30.88 2.86 25.05
N ILE A 338 -29.88 3.68 24.71
CA ILE A 338 -29.88 5.12 25.00
C ILE A 338 -30.95 5.87 24.19
N GLY A 339 -31.35 5.36 23.01
CA GLY A 339 -32.41 5.95 22.19
C GLY A 339 -32.07 7.30 21.54
N VAL A 340 -30.84 7.80 21.69
CA VAL A 340 -30.33 9.02 21.04
C VAL A 340 -29.41 8.63 19.90
N ALA A 341 -29.59 9.22 18.71
CA ALA A 341 -28.68 9.00 17.58
C ALA A 341 -27.33 9.68 17.81
N SER A 342 -26.22 9.03 17.43
CA SER A 342 -24.92 9.69 17.47
C SER A 342 -24.88 10.79 16.42
N PRO A 343 -24.29 11.96 16.72
CA PRO A 343 -23.96 12.92 15.68
C PRO A 343 -23.03 12.26 14.65
N PRO A 344 -23.16 12.57 13.35
CA PRO A 344 -22.26 12.05 12.33
C PRO A 344 -20.80 12.41 12.66
N LEU A 345 -19.91 11.42 12.59
CA LEU A 345 -18.48 11.64 12.77
C LEU A 345 -17.91 12.25 11.49
N VAL A 346 -17.69 13.56 11.48
CA VAL A 346 -17.11 14.26 10.34
C VAL A 346 -15.59 14.30 10.51
N ILE A 347 -14.89 13.50 9.71
CA ILE A 347 -13.43 13.50 9.64
C ILE A 347 -13.03 14.25 8.37
N PRO A 348 -12.34 15.40 8.47
CA PRO A 348 -11.88 16.10 7.29
C PRO A 348 -10.87 15.26 6.52
N THR A 349 -10.92 15.34 5.19
CA THR A 349 -9.88 14.76 4.33
C THR A 349 -8.50 15.29 4.75
N PRO A 350 -7.47 14.43 4.85
CA PRO A 350 -6.12 14.86 5.20
C PRO A 350 -5.65 16.03 4.33
N SER A 351 -5.13 17.08 4.97
CA SER A 351 -4.66 18.30 4.27
C SER A 351 -3.49 18.05 3.31
N ALA A 352 -2.71 17.01 3.58
CA ALA A 352 -1.63 16.55 2.73
C ALA A 352 -2.11 15.82 1.45
N GLY A 353 -3.43 15.58 1.33
CA GLY A 353 -4.07 14.86 0.23
C GLY A 353 -3.80 13.36 0.24
N GLY A 354 -4.25 12.69 -0.83
CA GLY A 354 -4.07 11.27 -1.05
C GLY A 354 -2.83 10.96 -1.88
N PRO A 355 -2.65 9.68 -2.27
CA PRO A 355 -1.51 9.24 -3.09
C PRO A 355 -1.32 10.03 -4.39
N GLU A 356 -2.34 10.70 -4.92
CA GLU A 356 -2.25 11.57 -6.10
C GLU A 356 -1.29 12.77 -5.90
N ARG A 357 -1.10 13.22 -4.65
CA ARG A 357 -0.15 14.29 -4.30
C ARG A 357 1.21 13.76 -3.84
N GLY A 358 1.38 12.45 -3.76
CA GLY A 358 2.63 11.82 -3.35
C GLY A 358 3.76 12.07 -4.33
N HIS A 359 4.99 12.19 -3.82
CA HIS A 359 6.18 12.25 -4.68
C HIS A 359 6.35 10.95 -5.49
N GLY A 360 7.16 11.02 -6.54
CA GLY A 360 7.52 9.84 -7.36
C GLY A 360 8.16 8.72 -6.53
N SER A 361 7.86 7.47 -6.87
CA SER A 361 8.29 6.29 -6.13
C SER A 361 9.80 6.04 -6.22
N MET A 362 10.37 6.29 -7.39
CA MET A 362 11.79 6.25 -7.63
C MET A 362 12.45 7.55 -7.18
N ARG A 363 13.68 7.47 -6.69
CA ARG A 363 14.49 8.65 -6.39
C ARG A 363 15.90 8.44 -6.86
N PHE A 364 16.47 9.47 -7.49
CA PHE A 364 17.89 9.55 -7.84
C PHE A 364 18.52 10.74 -7.16
N GLY A 365 19.77 10.62 -6.73
CA GLY A 365 20.50 11.66 -6.03
C GLY A 365 21.94 11.80 -6.48
N LEU A 366 22.40 13.05 -6.61
CA LEU A 366 23.79 13.38 -6.86
C LEU A 366 24.23 14.46 -5.88
N GLY A 367 25.44 14.32 -5.33
CA GLY A 367 25.91 15.24 -4.32
C GLY A 367 27.41 15.23 -4.13
N ALA A 368 27.84 16.03 -3.17
CA ALA A 368 29.22 16.08 -2.73
C ALA A 368 29.26 16.14 -1.20
N ALA A 369 30.29 15.53 -0.63
CA ALA A 369 30.56 15.54 0.79
C ALA A 369 32.04 15.79 1.05
N THR A 370 32.35 16.25 2.27
CA THR A 370 33.69 16.22 2.81
C THR A 370 33.75 15.16 3.90
N SER A 371 34.70 14.24 3.78
CA SER A 371 35.03 13.23 4.78
C SER A 371 36.32 13.60 5.48
N ARG A 372 36.37 13.44 6.81
CA ARG A 372 37.62 13.62 7.57
C ARG A 372 38.74 12.67 7.13
N GLU A 373 38.38 11.49 6.63
CA GLU A 373 39.36 10.47 6.23
C GLU A 373 39.70 10.57 4.75
N ASP A 374 38.70 10.73 3.90
CA ASP A 374 38.86 10.67 2.44
C ASP A 374 39.03 12.04 1.77
N GLY A 375 38.75 13.14 2.49
CA GLY A 375 38.69 14.48 1.90
C GLY A 375 37.41 14.69 1.09
N PRO A 376 37.45 15.41 -0.05
CA PRO A 376 36.29 15.56 -0.91
C PRO A 376 35.81 14.23 -1.50
N VAL A 377 34.49 14.02 -1.52
CA VAL A 377 33.82 12.81 -2.00
C VAL A 377 32.62 13.21 -2.85
N LEU A 378 32.46 12.58 -4.02
CA LEU A 378 31.23 12.66 -4.81
C LEU A 378 30.28 11.54 -4.38
N LEU A 379 28.99 11.84 -4.35
CA LEU A 379 27.93 10.92 -3.92
C LEU A 379 26.95 10.69 -5.08
N ALA A 380 26.58 9.43 -5.29
CA ALA A 380 25.48 9.05 -6.14
C ALA A 380 24.57 8.08 -5.38
N GLU A 381 23.26 8.28 -5.45
CA GLU A 381 22.30 7.40 -4.81
C GLU A 381 21.03 7.21 -5.63
N GLY A 382 20.37 6.08 -5.39
CA GLY A 382 19.11 5.76 -6.02
C GLY A 382 18.29 4.78 -5.20
N ARG A 383 16.98 4.76 -5.41
CA ARG A 383 16.08 3.70 -4.93
C ARG A 383 14.94 3.49 -5.92
N LEU A 384 14.39 2.28 -5.94
CA LEU A 384 13.28 1.90 -6.81
C LEU A 384 11.91 2.26 -6.20
N ALA A 385 11.75 2.01 -4.91
CA ALA A 385 10.52 2.26 -4.17
C ALA A 385 10.89 2.50 -2.70
N LEU A 386 10.09 3.11 -1.84
CA LEU A 386 8.98 3.99 -2.13
C LEU A 386 9.19 5.34 -1.43
N HIS A 387 9.39 5.35 -0.11
CA HIS A 387 9.42 6.56 0.72
C HIS A 387 10.30 6.39 1.96
N ASP A 388 11.08 7.41 2.33
CA ASP A 388 11.85 7.52 3.57
C ASP A 388 11.27 8.59 4.51
N LEU A 389 11.66 8.59 5.79
CA LEU A 389 11.06 9.48 6.80
C LEU A 389 11.31 10.99 6.57
N ALA A 390 12.25 11.33 5.68
CA ALA A 390 12.61 12.70 5.33
C ALA A 390 11.99 13.17 4.00
N ASP A 391 11.27 12.30 3.28
CA ASP A 391 10.61 12.65 2.03
C ASP A 391 9.37 13.53 2.25
N PRO A 392 8.88 14.21 1.19
CA PRO A 392 7.64 14.97 1.27
C PRO A 392 6.50 14.10 1.81
N PRO A 393 5.80 14.50 2.89
CA PRO A 393 4.81 13.65 3.55
C PRO A 393 3.48 13.52 2.80
N ALA A 394 3.25 14.33 1.74
CA ALA A 394 2.02 14.25 0.95
C ALA A 394 1.83 12.86 0.34
N GLY A 395 0.61 12.33 0.37
CA GLY A 395 0.27 11.00 -0.16
C GLY A 395 0.85 9.79 0.56
N PHE A 396 1.69 9.97 1.59
CA PHE A 396 2.31 8.90 2.35
C PHE A 396 2.05 9.06 3.86
N SER A 397 2.12 7.95 4.60
CA SER A 397 2.06 8.04 6.06
C SER A 397 3.38 8.63 6.58
N PRO A 398 3.35 9.75 7.34
CA PRO A 398 4.55 10.40 7.86
C PRO A 398 5.28 9.58 8.95
N ARG A 399 4.74 8.42 9.31
CA ARG A 399 5.22 7.53 10.37
C ARG A 399 5.92 6.29 9.82
N THR A 400 5.98 6.14 8.50
CA THR A 400 6.42 4.90 7.85
C THR A 400 7.49 5.20 6.82
N GLN A 401 8.53 4.38 6.80
CA GLN A 401 9.51 4.32 5.74
C GLN A 401 9.50 2.92 5.13
N ILE A 402 9.58 2.88 3.81
CA ILE A 402 9.66 1.68 3.00
C ILE A 402 10.59 2.00 1.83
N GLU A 403 11.80 1.47 1.87
CA GLU A 403 12.77 1.58 0.78
C GLU A 403 13.14 0.18 0.25
N PHE A 404 13.17 0.04 -1.07
CA PHE A 404 13.56 -1.15 -1.81
C PHE A 404 14.63 -0.79 -2.84
N PHE A 405 15.61 -1.68 -2.97
CA PHE A 405 16.73 -1.55 -3.90
C PHE A 405 17.41 -0.18 -3.81
N LYS A 406 17.67 0.26 -2.58
CA LYS A 406 18.42 1.49 -2.32
C LYS A 406 19.89 1.23 -2.55
N LEU A 407 20.53 2.09 -3.33
CA LEU A 407 21.94 2.04 -3.64
C LEU A 407 22.56 3.40 -3.34
N ARG A 408 23.69 3.40 -2.62
CA ARG A 408 24.51 4.59 -2.39
C ARG A 408 25.95 4.28 -2.69
N LEU A 409 26.52 5.07 -3.60
CA LEU A 409 27.90 5.00 -4.04
C LEU A 409 28.62 6.28 -3.67
N SER A 410 29.92 6.15 -3.38
CA SER A 410 30.81 7.28 -3.15
C SER A 410 32.05 7.17 -4.04
N LEU A 411 32.56 8.31 -4.50
CA LEU A 411 33.83 8.40 -5.23
C LEU A 411 34.73 9.38 -4.49
N ALA A 412 35.74 8.85 -3.81
CA ALA A 412 36.71 9.65 -3.05
C ALA A 412 37.80 10.22 -3.97
N ASP A 413 38.06 11.53 -3.86
CA ASP A 413 38.97 12.25 -4.75
C ASP A 413 40.42 11.74 -4.64
N ARG A 414 40.94 11.62 -3.40
CA ARG A 414 42.36 11.26 -3.15
C ARG A 414 42.77 9.88 -3.65
N ARG A 415 41.85 8.91 -3.63
CA ARG A 415 42.11 7.51 -4.01
C ARG A 415 41.49 7.12 -5.36
N ARG A 416 40.68 8.01 -5.97
CA ARG A 416 39.86 7.74 -7.17
C ARG A 416 39.13 6.39 -7.11
N ALA A 417 38.68 6.02 -5.91
CA ALA A 417 38.06 4.74 -5.67
C ALA A 417 36.54 4.90 -5.60
N LEU A 418 35.83 4.23 -6.51
CA LEU A 418 34.39 4.03 -6.40
C LEU A 418 34.12 3.03 -5.28
N ARG A 419 33.26 3.40 -4.34
CA ARG A 419 32.92 2.57 -3.18
C ARG A 419 31.42 2.42 -3.07
N LEU A 420 31.01 1.22 -2.69
CA LEU A 420 29.67 0.94 -2.24
C LEU A 420 29.55 1.36 -0.77
N GLU A 421 28.70 2.33 -0.49
CA GLU A 421 28.39 2.75 0.89
C GLU A 421 27.23 1.92 1.44
N GLU A 422 26.21 1.69 0.62
CA GLU A 422 25.00 0.94 0.99
C GLU A 422 24.33 0.34 -0.24
N ALA A 423 23.86 -0.90 -0.12
CA ALA A 423 22.92 -1.53 -1.04
C ALA A 423 21.84 -2.26 -0.23
N SER A 424 20.69 -1.64 -0.01
CA SER A 424 19.59 -2.23 0.76
C SER A 424 18.57 -2.88 -0.19
N LEU A 425 18.31 -4.18 0.01
CA LEU A 425 17.21 -4.87 -0.67
C LEU A 425 15.88 -4.32 -0.15
N VAL A 426 15.77 -4.19 1.17
CA VAL A 426 14.61 -3.64 1.86
C VAL A 426 15.03 -2.94 3.16
N GLU A 427 14.46 -1.77 3.41
CA GLU A 427 14.60 -1.02 4.66
C GLU A 427 13.23 -0.47 5.06
N VAL A 428 12.75 -0.87 6.23
CA VAL A 428 11.41 -0.53 6.73
C VAL A 428 11.52 0.06 8.11
N THR A 429 10.78 1.13 8.36
CA THR A 429 10.57 1.68 9.71
C THR A 429 9.10 2.00 9.92
N SER A 430 8.56 1.61 11.07
CA SER A 430 7.19 1.90 11.49
C SER A 430 7.21 2.58 12.85
N LEU A 431 6.85 3.86 12.87
CA LEU A 431 6.77 4.68 14.09
C LEU A 431 5.35 4.66 14.64
N ASN A 432 5.16 3.89 15.70
CA ASN A 432 3.87 3.76 16.37
C ASN A 432 3.84 4.65 17.63
N ARG A 433 2.68 5.27 17.86
CA ARG A 433 2.41 5.99 19.09
C ARG A 433 2.11 4.97 20.18
N ILE A 434 2.74 5.10 21.34
CA ILE A 434 2.30 4.41 22.55
C ILE A 434 1.36 5.36 23.31
N ASP A 435 0.09 4.98 23.39
CA ASP A 435 -0.92 5.68 24.18
C ASP A 435 -1.75 4.71 25.02
N ARG A 436 -2.83 5.21 25.63
CA ARG A 436 -3.71 4.42 26.50
C ARG A 436 -4.44 3.30 25.75
N PHE A 437 -4.78 3.51 24.48
CA PHE A 437 -5.58 2.60 23.67
C PHE A 437 -4.71 1.68 22.82
N GLU A 438 -3.64 2.22 22.22
CA GLU A 438 -2.70 1.52 21.36
C GLU A 438 -1.30 1.44 21.99
N ARG A 439 -0.84 0.22 22.26
CA ARG A 439 0.50 -0.06 22.83
C ARG A 439 1.44 -0.72 21.82
N ARG A 440 1.25 -0.45 20.52
CA ARG A 440 2.09 -1.04 19.47
C ARG A 440 3.49 -0.43 19.54
N ILE A 441 4.50 -1.27 19.64
CA ILE A 441 5.90 -0.83 19.62
C ILE A 441 6.26 -0.30 18.23
N SER A 442 7.12 0.71 18.19
CA SER A 442 7.80 1.08 16.95
C SER A 442 8.81 0.01 16.59
N TRP A 443 9.02 -0.20 15.30
CA TRP A 443 9.97 -1.21 14.83
C TRP A 443 10.65 -0.79 13.54
N LYS A 444 11.80 -1.40 13.27
CA LYS A 444 12.58 -1.20 12.05
C LYS A 444 13.25 -2.50 11.62
N MET A 445 13.46 -2.66 10.32
CA MET A 445 14.14 -3.78 9.72
C MET A 445 14.98 -3.31 8.53
N ARG A 446 16.16 -3.88 8.34
CA ARG A 446 17.00 -3.66 7.17
C ARG A 446 17.65 -4.96 6.72
N LEU A 447 17.64 -5.21 5.41
CA LEU A 447 18.33 -6.31 4.77
C LEU A 447 19.08 -5.79 3.55
N GLY A 448 20.36 -6.11 3.43
CA GLY A 448 21.18 -5.71 2.27
C GLY A 448 22.66 -5.82 2.52
N ALA A 449 23.42 -4.82 2.07
CA ALA A 449 24.84 -4.65 2.29
C ALA A 449 25.16 -3.22 2.75
N THR A 450 26.20 -3.08 3.56
CA THR A 450 26.66 -1.80 4.08
C THR A 450 28.17 -1.77 4.17
N ARG A 451 28.77 -0.60 3.95
CA ARG A 451 30.17 -0.38 4.29
C ARG A 451 30.32 -0.37 5.80
N VAL A 452 31.24 -1.17 6.32
CA VAL A 452 31.59 -1.17 7.74
C VAL A 452 32.57 -0.02 7.98
N VAL A 453 32.26 0.82 8.96
CA VAL A 453 32.97 2.08 9.22
C VAL A 453 33.53 2.14 10.64
N ASP A 454 34.15 1.04 11.06
CA ASP A 454 34.78 0.86 12.36
C ASP A 454 36.18 0.24 12.24
N GLY A 455 36.78 -0.09 13.38
CA GLY A 455 38.13 -0.65 13.44
C GLY A 455 38.25 -2.11 12.98
N GLY A 456 37.14 -2.80 12.71
CA GLY A 456 37.11 -4.25 12.54
C GLY A 456 37.35 -4.74 11.12
N CYS A 457 37.29 -3.85 10.13
CA CYS A 457 37.81 -4.06 8.78
C CYS A 457 38.05 -2.70 8.12
N GLU A 458 39.08 -2.58 7.28
CA GLU A 458 39.35 -1.32 6.60
C GLU A 458 38.55 -1.22 5.29
N GLY A 459 37.37 -0.59 5.36
CA GLY A 459 36.57 -0.30 4.17
C GLY A 459 35.87 -1.52 3.54
N CYS A 460 35.66 -2.60 4.31
CA CYS A 460 34.93 -3.76 3.81
C CYS A 460 33.44 -3.47 3.65
N VAL A 461 32.82 -4.15 2.68
CA VAL A 461 31.37 -4.20 2.51
C VAL A 461 30.88 -5.51 3.12
N ALA A 462 29.94 -5.42 4.06
CA ALA A 462 29.33 -6.57 4.70
C ALA A 462 27.87 -6.68 4.30
N GLY A 463 27.39 -7.92 4.12
CA GLY A 463 25.96 -8.21 4.18
C GLY A 463 25.44 -7.83 5.56
N ILE A 464 24.24 -7.24 5.62
CA ILE A 464 23.60 -6.80 6.85
C ILE A 464 22.17 -7.33 6.92
N PHE A 465 21.83 -7.88 8.09
CA PHE A 465 20.46 -8.03 8.55
C PHE A 465 20.32 -7.36 9.90
N ALA A 466 19.40 -6.40 10.02
CA ALA A 466 19.16 -5.66 11.25
C ALA A 466 17.66 -5.59 11.55
N LEU A 467 17.32 -5.72 12.83
CA LEU A 467 15.98 -5.61 13.39
C LEU A 467 16.05 -4.73 14.63
N GLY A 468 15.03 -3.92 14.86
CA GLY A 468 14.94 -3.10 16.06
C GLY A 468 13.51 -2.85 16.47
N GLY A 469 13.26 -2.74 17.77
CA GLY A 469 11.93 -2.48 18.30
C GLY A 469 11.96 -1.77 19.64
N GLY A 470 10.96 -0.93 19.90
CA GLY A 470 10.85 -0.25 21.19
C GLY A 470 9.80 0.86 21.23
N PRO A 471 9.74 1.62 22.33
CA PRO A 471 8.74 2.67 22.49
C PRO A 471 8.91 3.81 21.49
N GLY A 472 7.76 4.28 20.98
CA GLY A 472 7.68 5.41 20.07
C GLY A 472 6.75 6.51 20.59
N PHE A 473 7.06 7.74 20.18
CA PHE A 473 6.26 8.92 20.38
C PHE A 473 5.90 9.52 19.02
N VAL A 474 4.65 9.93 18.86
CA VAL A 474 4.20 10.72 17.71
C VAL A 474 3.29 11.82 18.24
N SER A 475 3.61 13.07 17.93
CA SER A 475 2.81 14.23 18.32
C SER A 475 1.43 14.20 17.67
N ALA A 476 0.49 14.97 18.23
CA ALA A 476 -0.75 15.29 17.52
C ALA A 476 -0.40 15.89 16.14
N GLY A 477 -1.03 15.40 15.08
CA GLY A 477 -0.74 15.80 13.69
C GLY A 477 0.51 15.17 13.06
N GLY A 478 1.31 14.38 13.79
CA GLY A 478 2.44 13.63 13.23
C GLY A 478 3.66 14.47 12.83
N THR A 479 3.71 15.74 13.25
CA THR A 479 4.82 16.67 12.96
C THR A 479 6.13 16.21 13.60
N LEU A 480 6.06 15.76 14.85
CA LEU A 480 7.20 15.26 15.61
C LEU A 480 7.01 13.76 15.90
N SER A 481 8.01 12.96 15.54
CA SER A 481 8.06 11.54 15.87
C SER A 481 9.42 11.18 16.46
N ALA A 482 9.45 10.28 17.43
CA ALA A 482 10.69 9.76 17.99
C ALA A 482 10.52 8.28 18.38
N ALA A 483 11.61 7.52 18.38
CA ALA A 483 11.64 6.16 18.87
C ALA A 483 12.96 5.86 19.58
N LEU A 484 12.86 5.07 20.65
CA LEU A 484 13.99 4.42 21.31
C LEU A 484 13.83 2.93 21.07
N THR A 485 14.83 2.28 20.46
CA THR A 485 14.75 0.88 20.07
C THR A 485 15.87 0.07 20.70
N ALA A 486 15.58 -1.19 21.03
CA ALA A 486 16.60 -2.21 21.21
C ALA A 486 16.82 -2.88 19.86
N ASP A 487 18.06 -2.85 19.36
CA ASP A 487 18.41 -3.32 18.03
C ASP A 487 19.32 -4.54 18.11
N ALA A 488 19.12 -5.45 17.16
CA ALA A 488 19.99 -6.57 16.86
C ALA A 488 20.41 -6.50 15.39
N GLU A 489 21.69 -6.76 15.13
CA GLU A 489 22.22 -6.81 13.77
C GLU A 489 23.20 -7.97 13.59
N VAL A 490 23.31 -8.45 12.36
CA VAL A 490 24.33 -9.41 11.94
C VAL A 490 24.99 -8.85 10.70
N LEU A 491 26.31 -8.71 10.77
CA LEU A 491 27.16 -8.35 9.64
C LEU A 491 27.91 -9.59 9.16
N ALA A 492 27.99 -9.79 7.85
CA ALA A 492 28.70 -10.92 7.25
C ALA A 492 29.62 -10.46 6.12
N ALA A 493 30.93 -10.64 6.28
CA ALA A 493 31.94 -10.43 5.25
C ALA A 493 33.17 -11.30 5.50
N PRO A 494 33.87 -11.78 4.46
CA PRO A 494 35.08 -12.60 4.62
C PRO A 494 36.16 -11.94 5.49
N ASP A 495 36.28 -10.61 5.40
CA ASP A 495 37.32 -9.82 6.09
C ASP A 495 36.91 -9.39 7.50
N LEU A 496 35.71 -9.75 7.95
CA LEU A 496 35.30 -9.49 9.33
C LEU A 496 35.83 -10.57 10.27
N HIS A 497 36.11 -10.15 11.51
CA HIS A 497 36.41 -11.07 12.59
C HIS A 497 35.29 -10.99 13.63
N GLY A 498 34.53 -12.06 13.75
CA GLY A 498 33.44 -12.20 14.72
C GLY A 498 33.38 -13.60 15.32
N LEU A 499 32.19 -14.18 15.32
CA LEU A 499 31.87 -15.43 16.01
C LEU A 499 32.87 -16.55 15.66
N SER A 500 33.61 -17.04 16.65
CA SER A 500 34.61 -18.11 16.48
C SER A 500 35.64 -17.85 15.37
N GLY A 501 36.00 -16.58 15.14
CA GLY A 501 36.94 -16.18 14.09
C GLY A 501 36.35 -16.18 12.67
N SER A 502 35.03 -16.40 12.53
CA SER A 502 34.33 -16.31 11.25
C SER A 502 34.10 -14.87 10.81
N GLY A 503 33.73 -14.71 9.54
CA GLY A 503 33.27 -13.46 8.93
C GLY A 503 31.92 -12.93 9.43
N VAL A 504 31.32 -13.56 10.45
CA VAL A 504 29.99 -13.22 10.97
C VAL A 504 30.11 -12.47 12.28
N ARG A 505 29.64 -11.23 12.31
CA ARG A 505 29.73 -10.31 13.45
C ARG A 505 28.32 -9.92 13.92
N PRO A 506 27.79 -10.55 14.98
CA PRO A 506 26.55 -10.12 15.61
C PRO A 506 26.77 -8.82 16.41
N GLY A 507 25.72 -8.02 16.53
CA GLY A 507 25.71 -6.78 17.29
C GLY A 507 24.38 -6.54 17.99
N LEU A 508 24.44 -5.96 19.20
CA LEU A 508 23.27 -5.64 20.01
C LEU A 508 23.42 -4.25 20.62
N GLY A 509 22.36 -3.46 20.69
CA GLY A 509 22.40 -2.22 21.46
C GLY A 509 21.26 -1.26 21.16
N PRO A 510 21.25 -0.08 21.80
CA PRO A 510 20.18 0.87 21.64
C PRO A 510 20.26 1.59 20.29
N GLY A 511 19.10 1.96 19.78
CA GLY A 511 18.92 2.86 18.65
C GLY A 511 18.01 4.02 19.05
N VAL A 512 18.28 5.20 18.49
CA VAL A 512 17.41 6.36 18.60
C VAL A 512 17.07 6.86 17.21
N LEU A 513 15.82 7.29 17.07
CA LEU A 513 15.32 7.94 15.86
C LEU A 513 14.50 9.14 16.28
N PHE A 514 14.71 10.25 15.60
CA PHE A 514 13.94 11.48 15.75
C PHE A 514 13.59 12.01 14.36
N ARG A 515 12.39 12.56 14.22
CA ARG A 515 11.92 13.15 12.99
C ARG A 515 11.03 14.35 13.25
N LEU A 516 11.27 15.45 12.55
CA LEU A 516 10.52 16.70 12.64
C LEU A 516 10.14 17.18 11.24
N LEU A 517 8.86 17.50 11.03
CA LEU A 517 8.37 18.16 9.82
C LEU A 517 8.25 19.67 9.99
N GLY A 518 8.73 20.41 9.00
CA GLY A 518 8.37 21.80 8.74
C GLY A 518 7.26 21.88 7.70
N GLY A 519 6.13 21.22 7.94
CA GLY A 519 5.05 21.06 6.96
C GLY A 519 5.44 20.14 5.79
N GLU A 520 4.95 20.43 4.58
CA GLU A 520 5.28 19.67 3.37
C GLU A 520 6.64 20.05 2.74
N ARG A 521 7.28 21.12 3.24
CA ARG A 521 8.45 21.74 2.59
C ARG A 521 9.80 21.39 3.22
N ALA A 522 9.79 20.89 4.45
CA ALA A 522 11.02 20.57 5.15
C ALA A 522 10.86 19.37 6.07
N ALA A 523 11.92 18.57 6.17
CA ALA A 523 12.03 17.50 7.15
C ALA A 523 13.42 17.51 7.79
N LEU A 524 13.49 17.10 9.05
CA LEU A 524 14.72 16.83 9.77
C LEU A 524 14.63 15.43 10.36
N VAL A 525 15.56 14.55 10.03
CA VAL A 525 15.66 13.20 10.57
C VAL A 525 17.00 13.06 11.28
N GLY A 526 16.96 12.60 12.52
CA GLY A 526 18.14 12.24 13.31
C GLY A 526 18.11 10.76 13.63
N THR A 527 19.23 10.08 13.47
CA THR A 527 19.41 8.67 13.83
C THR A 527 20.65 8.50 14.68
N GLY A 528 20.60 7.53 15.60
CA GLY A 528 21.75 7.15 16.41
C GLY A 528 21.69 5.68 16.75
N SER A 529 22.85 5.03 16.76
CA SER A 529 22.99 3.64 17.19
C SER A 529 24.27 3.46 17.98
N TRP A 530 24.21 2.58 18.97
CA TRP A 530 25.38 2.03 19.62
C TRP A 530 25.26 0.51 19.59
N ARG A 531 26.37 -0.18 19.34
CA ARG A 531 26.42 -1.63 19.19
C ARG A 531 27.52 -2.18 20.08
N TRP A 532 27.14 -3.10 20.94
CA TRP A 532 28.04 -4.08 21.52
C TRP A 532 28.21 -5.21 20.51
N LEU A 533 29.45 -5.51 20.15
CA LEU A 533 29.84 -6.49 19.14
C LEU A 533 30.56 -7.65 19.83
N PRO A 534 29.83 -8.64 20.38
CA PRO A 534 30.45 -9.77 21.04
C PRO A 534 31.31 -10.55 20.04
N PHE A 535 32.46 -11.05 20.51
CA PHE A 535 33.39 -11.87 19.74
C PHE A 535 34.09 -11.14 18.57
N ALA A 536 33.99 -9.81 18.49
CA ALA A 536 34.65 -9.02 17.46
C ALA A 536 35.62 -7.99 18.05
N SER A 537 36.55 -7.54 17.22
CA SER A 537 37.35 -6.34 17.46
C SER A 537 36.98 -5.31 16.37
N PRO A 538 36.55 -4.09 16.73
CA PRO A 538 36.32 -3.59 18.07
C PRO A 538 35.11 -4.27 18.74
N SER A 539 35.08 -4.28 20.07
CA SER A 539 33.96 -4.81 20.86
C SER A 539 32.74 -3.88 20.90
N THR A 540 32.88 -2.66 20.38
CA THR A 540 31.79 -1.70 20.25
C THR A 540 31.91 -0.89 18.96
N SER A 541 30.77 -0.42 18.46
CA SER A 541 30.68 0.51 17.34
C SER A 541 29.49 1.45 17.55
N TYR A 542 29.45 2.56 16.81
CA TYR A 542 28.35 3.51 16.87
C TYR A 542 28.17 4.24 15.54
N GLU A 543 26.97 4.75 15.30
CA GLU A 543 26.69 5.64 14.19
C GLU A 543 25.72 6.72 14.61
N LEU A 544 26.00 7.96 14.22
CA LEU A 544 25.11 9.11 14.37
C LEU A 544 24.89 9.73 13.00
N GLY A 545 23.64 10.09 12.71
CA GLY A 545 23.24 10.70 11.45
C GLY A 545 22.23 11.82 11.69
N VAL A 546 22.36 12.90 10.93
CA VAL A 546 21.36 13.95 10.82
C VAL A 546 21.19 14.30 9.35
N GLU A 547 19.96 14.32 8.89
CA GLU A 547 19.59 14.77 7.55
C GLU A 547 18.50 15.83 7.64
N ALA A 548 18.78 17.01 7.10
CA ALA A 548 17.78 18.04 6.85
C ALA A 548 17.45 18.06 5.36
N ARG A 549 16.18 18.08 5.00
CA ARG A 549 15.72 18.09 3.61
C ARG A 549 14.78 19.25 3.37
N LEU A 550 14.98 19.95 2.25
CA LEU A 550 14.09 21.01 1.76
C LEU A 550 13.50 20.57 0.42
N HIS A 551 12.19 20.74 0.25
CA HIS A 551 11.43 20.23 -0.88
C HIS A 551 10.94 21.37 -1.79
N VAL A 552 11.20 21.26 -3.09
CA VAL A 552 10.72 22.18 -4.13
C VAL A 552 10.24 21.37 -5.33
N GLY A 553 8.92 21.16 -5.41
CA GLY A 553 8.32 20.34 -6.47
C GLY A 553 8.82 18.90 -6.40
N ALA A 554 9.32 18.37 -7.53
CA ALA A 554 9.87 17.02 -7.63
C ALA A 554 11.37 16.94 -7.24
N VAL A 555 11.92 17.98 -6.61
CA VAL A 555 13.32 18.06 -6.23
C VAL A 555 13.44 18.31 -4.73
N SER A 556 14.39 17.64 -4.09
CA SER A 556 14.79 17.95 -2.72
C SER A 556 16.28 18.27 -2.63
N LEU A 557 16.64 19.22 -1.76
CA LEU A 557 18.01 19.43 -1.33
C LEU A 557 18.19 18.82 0.07
N ALA A 558 19.10 17.87 0.19
CA ALA A 558 19.43 17.22 1.46
C ALA A 558 20.79 17.70 1.98
N ALA A 559 20.84 18.14 3.23
CA ALA A 559 22.06 18.39 3.99
C ALA A 559 22.25 17.27 5.00
N ARG A 560 23.39 16.58 4.92
CA ARG A 560 23.68 15.39 5.72
C ARG A 560 24.91 15.59 6.58
N TRP A 561 24.82 15.13 7.81
CA TRP A 561 25.95 14.94 8.70
C TRP A 561 25.94 13.50 9.20
N ARG A 562 27.11 12.84 9.17
CA ARG A 562 27.29 11.47 9.67
C ARG A 562 28.56 11.39 10.51
N LYS A 563 28.50 10.67 11.61
CA LYS A 563 29.64 10.37 12.48
C LYS A 563 29.64 8.90 12.89
N ALA A 564 30.76 8.23 12.64
CA ALA A 564 31.08 6.88 13.08
C ALA A 564 32.53 6.83 13.62
N PRO A 565 33.01 5.73 14.22
CA PRO A 565 34.38 5.62 14.71
C PRO A 565 35.42 6.05 13.69
N ARG A 566 35.26 5.60 12.44
CA ARG A 566 36.13 5.92 11.29
C ARG A 566 35.40 6.66 10.17
N ALA A 567 34.43 7.50 10.52
CA ALA A 567 33.88 8.45 9.55
C ALA A 567 33.41 9.72 10.23
N GLY A 568 33.56 10.82 9.52
CA GLY A 568 32.98 12.11 9.85
C GLY A 568 32.73 12.83 8.54
N GLU A 569 31.47 12.87 8.13
CA GLU A 569 31.08 13.35 6.81
C GLU A 569 30.04 14.46 6.94
N VAL A 570 30.18 15.49 6.12
CA VAL A 570 29.15 16.50 5.87
C VAL A 570 28.98 16.65 4.38
N GLY A 571 27.75 16.64 3.89
CA GLY A 571 27.49 16.74 2.45
C GLY A 571 26.15 17.34 2.10
N LEU A 572 26.05 17.72 0.83
CA LEU A 572 24.84 18.18 0.18
C LEU A 572 24.51 17.24 -0.97
N VAL A 573 23.25 16.83 -1.08
CA VAL A 573 22.76 15.95 -2.14
C VAL A 573 21.50 16.55 -2.74
N LEU A 574 21.48 16.68 -4.05
CA LEU A 574 20.28 17.01 -4.82
C LEU A 574 19.56 15.72 -5.16
N LEU A 575 18.27 15.64 -4.81
CA LEU A 575 17.42 14.47 -4.99
C LEU A 575 16.31 14.79 -5.99
N LEU A 576 16.10 13.92 -6.95
CA LEU A 576 15.03 14.01 -7.95
C LEU A 576 14.10 12.81 -7.78
N TYR A 577 12.79 13.07 -7.69
CA TYR A 577 11.77 12.02 -7.62
C TYR A 577 11.21 11.73 -9.00
N GLY A 578 11.19 10.46 -9.38
CA GLY A 578 10.67 9.94 -10.64
C GLY A 578 9.50 8.99 -10.42
N GLY A 579 8.60 8.94 -11.39
CA GLY A 579 7.52 7.96 -11.48
C GLY A 579 7.92 6.77 -12.33
#